data_AF-A0A822CER1-F1
#
_entry.id   AF-A0A822CER1-F1
#
_cell.length_a   1.000
_cell.length_b   1.000
_cell.length_c   1.000
_cell.angle_alpha   90.00
_cell.angle_beta   90.00
_cell.angle_gamma   90.00
#
_symmetry.space_group_name_H-M   'P 1'
#
loop_
_entity.id
_entity.type
_entity.pdbx_description
1 polymer ?
#
loop_
_entity_poly.entity_id
_entity_poly.type
_entity_poly.pdbx_seq_one_letter_code
_entity_poly.pdbx_strand_id
1 'polypeptide(L)'
;SAAFLYSSFDRPEEVYFTKHIDGLPWAKPVTHENQLLATRELPRAKLYRWSNPEDNRIIEGILHYPPGKFEHENLPLFVYMHGGPSDASLNRLQTNFYTWAPLAAAEGWLVL
;
A
#
# COMPACT_ATOMS: atom_id res chain seq x y z
N SER A 1 6.63 26.04 8.58
CA SER A 1 6.27 24.73 9.15
C SER A 1 5.23 24.05 8.27
N ALA A 2 5.11 22.74 8.37
CA ALA A 2 4.10 21.94 7.69
C ALA A 2 3.63 20.81 8.63
N ALA A 3 2.31 20.58 8.65
CA ALA A 3 1.70 19.38 9.20
C ALA A 3 1.01 18.64 8.05
N PHE A 4 1.13 17.32 8.00
CA PHE A 4 0.62 16.52 6.89
C PHE A 4 0.29 15.09 7.33
N LEU A 5 -0.63 14.44 6.61
CA LEU A 5 -0.90 13.02 6.76
C LEU A 5 0.10 12.23 5.92
N TYR A 6 0.63 11.14 6.47
CA TYR A 6 1.50 10.24 5.73
C TYR A 6 1.20 8.78 6.07
N SER A 7 1.17 7.96 5.02
CA SER A 7 1.00 6.51 5.06
C SER A 7 1.83 5.89 3.92
N SER A 8 2.11 4.60 4.02
CA SER A 8 2.62 3.75 2.94
C SER A 8 1.93 2.39 3.02
N PHE A 9 2.20 1.48 2.09
CA PHE A 9 1.63 0.14 2.11
C PHE A 9 1.78 -0.60 3.45
N ASP A 10 2.87 -0.34 4.17
CA ASP A 10 3.27 -0.98 5.43
C ASP A 10 3.28 -0.01 6.62
N ARG A 11 2.77 1.22 6.46
CA ARG A 11 2.67 2.21 7.55
C ARG A 11 1.27 2.78 7.62
N PRO A 12 0.58 2.61 8.77
CA PRO A 12 -0.71 3.24 8.94
C PRO A 12 -0.58 4.78 8.93
N GLU A 13 -1.69 5.44 8.60
CA GLU A 13 -1.72 6.90 8.49
C GLU A 13 -1.54 7.55 9.87
N GLU A 14 -0.64 8.53 9.95
CA GLU A 14 -0.45 9.37 11.13
C GLU A 14 -0.23 10.82 10.69
N VAL A 15 -0.36 11.77 11.63
CA VAL A 15 0.01 13.17 11.42
C VAL A 15 1.51 13.32 11.64
N TYR A 16 2.19 13.94 10.68
CA TYR A 16 3.61 14.28 10.71
C TYR A 16 3.77 15.80 10.77
N PHE A 17 4.88 16.25 11.37
CA PHE A 17 5.19 17.67 11.47
C PHE A 17 6.65 17.96 11.18
N THR A 18 6.90 19.07 10.49
CA THR A 18 8.23 19.66 10.34
C THR A 18 8.20 21.19 10.47
N LYS A 19 9.25 21.77 11.03
CA LYS A 19 9.40 23.24 11.11
C LYS A 19 9.79 23.85 9.75
N HIS A 20 10.52 23.12 8.93
CA HIS A 20 11.06 23.55 7.63
C HIS A 20 10.72 22.55 6.52
N ILE A 21 10.48 23.03 5.31
CA ILE A 21 10.12 22.15 4.17
C ILE A 21 11.24 21.15 3.87
N ASP A 22 12.50 21.57 4.00
CA ASP A 22 13.68 20.70 3.80
C ASP A 22 13.77 19.57 4.84
N GLY A 23 13.00 19.67 5.92
CA GLY A 23 12.89 18.63 6.95
C GLY A 23 11.89 17.52 6.64
N LEU A 24 11.14 17.60 5.53
CA LEU A 24 10.13 16.59 5.16
C LEU A 24 10.67 15.14 5.15
N PRO A 25 11.86 14.84 4.59
CA PRO A 25 12.39 13.47 4.59
C PRO A 25 12.66 12.89 5.98
N TRP A 26 12.78 13.75 7.00
CA TRP A 26 13.13 13.41 8.37
C TRP A 26 12.00 13.65 9.37
N ALA A 27 10.82 14.07 8.89
CA ALA A 27 9.66 14.30 9.73
C ALA A 27 9.27 13.01 10.47
N LYS A 28 8.88 13.15 11.72
CA LYS A 28 8.40 12.05 12.57
C LYS A 28 6.90 12.22 12.84
N PRO A 29 6.17 11.12 13.08
CA PRO A 29 4.78 11.22 13.48
C PRO A 29 4.68 11.94 14.83
N VAL A 30 3.66 12.78 14.97
CA VAL A 30 3.29 13.45 16.22
C VAL A 30 2.05 12.83 16.87
N THR A 31 1.40 11.90 16.17
CA THR A 31 0.28 11.07 16.65
C THR A 31 0.67 9.60 16.63
N HIS A 32 -0.07 8.78 17.38
CA HIS A 32 0.10 7.32 17.47
C HIS A 32 -1.26 6.61 17.53
N GLU A 33 -2.26 7.13 16.80
CA GLU A 33 -3.64 6.65 16.87
C GLU A 33 -3.79 5.23 16.30
N ASN A 34 -2.89 4.84 15.39
CA ASN A 34 -2.90 3.54 14.73
C ASN A 34 -1.85 2.56 15.28
N GLN A 35 -1.41 2.74 16.54
CA GLN A 35 -0.37 1.89 17.16
C GLN A 35 -0.66 0.38 17.08
N LEU A 36 -1.94 -0.02 17.15
CA LEU A 36 -2.33 -1.42 17.01
C LEU A 36 -1.91 -2.01 15.65
N LEU A 37 -2.07 -1.25 14.56
CA LEU A 37 -1.66 -1.69 13.22
C LEU A 37 -0.14 -1.61 13.05
N ALA A 38 0.49 -0.58 13.62
CA ALA A 38 1.93 -0.37 13.54
C ALA A 38 2.77 -1.48 14.22
N THR A 39 2.15 -2.25 15.12
CA THR A 39 2.80 -3.36 15.85
C THR A 39 2.54 -4.74 15.24
N ARG A 40 1.73 -4.81 14.18
CA ARG A 40 1.41 -6.06 13.48
C ARG A 40 2.28 -6.23 12.25
N GLU A 41 2.43 -7.49 11.85
CA GLU A 41 2.98 -7.79 10.54
C GLU A 41 1.93 -7.50 9.47
N LEU A 42 2.12 -6.39 8.75
CA LEU A 42 1.20 -5.93 7.72
C LEU A 42 1.56 -6.57 6.36
N PRO A 43 0.57 -6.69 5.44
CA PRO A 43 0.85 -6.96 4.04
C PRO A 43 1.87 -5.96 3.48
N ARG A 44 2.71 -6.42 2.57
CA ARG A 44 3.67 -5.57 1.85
C ARG A 44 3.25 -5.50 0.39
N ALA A 45 3.44 -4.36 -0.27
CA ALA A 45 3.09 -4.24 -1.68
C ALA A 45 4.18 -3.57 -2.50
N LYS A 46 4.16 -3.81 -3.81
CA LYS A 46 5.06 -3.18 -4.78
C LYS A 46 4.36 -2.93 -6.10
N LEU A 47 4.92 -2.01 -6.87
CA LEU A 47 4.57 -1.83 -8.27
C LEU A 47 4.88 -3.12 -9.05
N TYR A 48 3.91 -3.58 -9.82
CA TYR A 48 4.05 -4.67 -10.77
C TYR A 48 3.77 -4.14 -12.17
N ARG A 49 4.60 -4.54 -13.14
CA ARG A 49 4.52 -4.09 -14.52
C ARG A 49 4.49 -5.28 -15.45
N TRP A 50 3.61 -5.24 -16.44
CA TRP A 50 3.56 -6.26 -17.49
C TRP A 50 3.25 -5.63 -18.84
N SER A 51 3.65 -6.32 -19.91
CA SER A 51 3.32 -5.92 -21.28
C SER A 51 2.00 -6.57 -21.69
N ASN A 52 1.07 -5.80 -22.23
CA ASN A 52 -0.09 -6.34 -22.91
C ASN A 52 0.39 -7.09 -24.17
N PRO A 53 0.08 -8.38 -24.33
CA PRO A 53 0.51 -9.13 -25.52
C PRO A 53 -0.14 -8.66 -26.82
N GLU A 54 -1.29 -7.98 -26.76
CA GLU A 54 -2.03 -7.55 -27.96
C GLU A 54 -1.46 -6.27 -28.60
N ASP A 55 -0.97 -5.33 -27.78
CA ASP A 55 -0.54 -4.00 -28.24
C ASP A 55 0.79 -3.50 -27.65
N ASN A 56 1.49 -4.34 -26.87
CA ASN A 56 2.76 -4.05 -26.21
C ASN A 56 2.73 -2.85 -25.25
N ARG A 57 1.56 -2.39 -24.81
CA ARG A 57 1.48 -1.35 -23.79
C ARG A 57 1.94 -1.89 -22.45
N ILE A 58 2.76 -1.10 -21.75
CA ILE A 58 3.12 -1.39 -20.36
C ILE A 58 1.93 -1.03 -19.48
N ILE A 59 1.44 -2.02 -18.74
CA ILE A 59 0.39 -1.87 -17.74
C ILE A 59 1.04 -1.92 -16.36
N GLU A 60 0.48 -1.17 -15.42
CA GLU A 60 0.92 -1.09 -14.04
C GLU A 60 -0.20 -1.54 -13.09
N GLY A 61 0.19 -2.19 -11.99
CA GLY A 61 -0.69 -2.58 -10.89
C GLY A 61 0.08 -2.61 -9.58
N ILE A 62 -0.63 -2.72 -8.46
CA ILE A 62 0.00 -2.85 -7.14
C ILE A 62 -0.20 -4.28 -6.64
N LEU A 63 0.92 -4.98 -6.46
CA LEU A 63 0.93 -6.37 -6.04
C LEU A 63 1.14 -6.45 -4.53
N HIS A 64 0.08 -6.83 -3.79
CA HIS A 64 0.09 -7.03 -2.35
C HIS A 64 0.43 -8.48 -1.99
N TYR A 65 1.39 -8.63 -1.09
CA TYR A 65 1.87 -9.90 -0.56
C TYR A 65 1.31 -10.13 0.85
N PRO A 66 1.00 -11.38 1.21
CA PRO A 66 0.66 -11.73 2.58
C PRO A 66 1.78 -11.37 3.57
N PRO A 67 1.43 -11.11 4.84
CA PRO A 67 2.40 -11.02 5.94
C PRO A 67 3.37 -12.21 5.91
N GLY A 68 4.66 -11.94 6.10
CA GLY A 68 5.71 -12.96 6.11
C GLY A 68 6.05 -13.61 4.76
N LYS A 69 5.41 -13.20 3.65
CA LYS A 69 5.58 -13.83 2.32
C LYS A 69 6.02 -12.88 1.22
N PHE A 70 6.64 -11.75 1.58
CA PHE A 70 7.08 -10.77 0.59
C PHE A 70 8.06 -11.40 -0.41
N GLU A 71 7.80 -11.21 -1.72
CA GLU A 71 8.56 -11.81 -2.84
C GLU A 71 8.50 -13.34 -2.93
N HIS A 72 7.63 -14.02 -2.17
CA HIS A 72 7.43 -15.46 -2.34
C HIS A 72 6.70 -15.74 -3.66
N GLU A 73 7.12 -16.80 -4.35
CA GLU A 73 6.50 -17.29 -5.57
C GLU A 73 5.41 -18.33 -5.30
N ASN A 74 4.60 -18.63 -6.32
CA ASN A 74 3.57 -19.69 -6.30
C ASN A 74 2.51 -19.53 -5.19
N LEU A 75 2.18 -18.30 -4.85
CA LEU A 75 1.08 -17.97 -3.94
C LEU A 75 -0.28 -18.01 -4.67
N PRO A 76 -1.38 -18.33 -3.95
CA PRO A 76 -2.71 -18.21 -4.54
C PRO A 76 -2.99 -16.76 -4.91
N LEU A 77 -3.28 -16.50 -6.19
CA LEU A 77 -3.51 -15.17 -6.73
C LEU A 77 -5.00 -14.81 -6.72
N PHE A 78 -5.31 -13.62 -6.22
CA PHE A 78 -6.59 -12.96 -6.36
C PHE A 78 -6.39 -11.67 -7.18
N VAL A 79 -7.10 -11.54 -8.30
CA VAL A 79 -7.06 -10.31 -9.11
C VAL A 79 -8.22 -9.42 -8.67
N TYR A 80 -7.90 -8.28 -8.07
CA TYR A 80 -8.84 -7.31 -7.54
C TYR A 80 -8.95 -6.10 -8.46
N MET A 81 -9.91 -6.16 -9.38
CA MET A 81 -10.16 -5.06 -10.31
C MET A 81 -10.94 -3.94 -9.60
N HIS A 82 -10.40 -2.73 -9.65
CA HIS A 82 -11.04 -1.51 -9.14
C HIS A 82 -11.49 -0.60 -10.30
N GLY A 83 -12.12 0.53 -9.98
CA GLY A 83 -12.65 1.45 -10.98
C GLY A 83 -11.57 2.15 -11.82
N GLY A 84 -12.00 3.12 -12.64
CA GLY A 84 -11.11 3.95 -13.46
C GLY A 84 -10.09 4.79 -12.67
N PRO A 85 -9.37 5.72 -13.31
CA PRO A 85 -8.21 6.39 -12.71
C PRO A 85 -8.45 7.12 -11.38
N SER A 86 -9.69 7.53 -11.11
CA SER A 86 -10.10 8.12 -9.83
C SER A 86 -10.01 7.17 -8.63
N ASP A 87 -9.89 5.87 -8.90
CA ASP A 87 -9.86 4.80 -7.91
C ASP A 87 -8.51 4.06 -7.92
N ALA A 88 -7.45 4.76 -8.32
CA ALA A 88 -6.11 4.18 -8.39
C ALA A 88 -5.64 3.64 -7.04
N SER A 89 -4.97 2.49 -7.09
CA SER A 89 -4.20 1.97 -5.96
C SER A 89 -3.00 2.88 -5.68
N LEU A 90 -3.01 3.58 -4.54
CA LEU A 90 -1.97 4.50 -4.11
C LEU A 90 -1.04 3.85 -3.08
N ASN A 91 0.15 4.41 -2.89
CA ASN A 91 1.06 4.03 -1.80
C ASN A 91 0.52 4.48 -0.43
N ARG A 92 -0.54 3.83 0.04
CA ARG A 92 -1.18 4.05 1.34
C ARG A 92 -1.77 2.75 1.85
N LEU A 93 -1.81 2.58 3.17
CA LEU A 93 -2.54 1.48 3.79
C LEU A 93 -4.03 1.85 3.83
N GLN A 94 -4.87 1.09 3.12
CA GLN A 94 -6.31 1.31 3.07
C GLN A 94 -7.07 0.00 3.29
N THR A 95 -8.02 0.01 4.23
CA THR A 95 -8.74 -1.19 4.68
C THR A 95 -10.23 -0.92 4.83
N ASN A 96 -10.88 -0.43 3.78
CA ASN A 96 -12.32 -0.15 3.79
C ASN A 96 -13.10 -1.13 2.90
N PHE A 97 -14.44 -1.08 2.96
CA PHE A 97 -15.33 -2.02 2.24
C PHE A 97 -15.08 -2.08 0.72
N TYR A 98 -14.51 -1.03 0.14
CA TYR A 98 -14.27 -0.89 -1.29
C TYR A 98 -12.79 -1.06 -1.68
N THR A 99 -11.87 -0.98 -0.73
CA THR A 99 -10.42 -1.08 -0.96
C THR A 99 -9.86 -2.02 0.09
N TRP A 100 -9.99 -3.31 -0.21
CA TRP A 100 -9.74 -4.40 0.73
C TRP A 100 -8.65 -5.37 0.25
N ALA A 101 -7.85 -4.97 -0.75
CA ALA A 101 -6.70 -5.76 -1.20
C ALA A 101 -5.72 -6.09 -0.06
N PRO A 102 -5.38 -5.18 0.88
CA PRO A 102 -4.57 -5.54 2.04
C PRO A 102 -5.26 -6.56 2.96
N LEU A 103 -6.59 -6.53 3.08
CA LEU A 103 -7.32 -7.51 3.88
C LEU A 103 -7.27 -8.90 3.25
N ALA A 104 -7.50 -9.01 1.93
CA ALA A 104 -7.35 -10.26 1.21
C ALA A 104 -5.90 -10.79 1.29
N ALA A 105 -4.90 -9.91 1.23
CA ALA A 105 -3.51 -10.29 1.42
C ALA A 105 -3.23 -10.82 2.83
N ALA A 106 -3.82 -10.20 3.86
CA ALA A 106 -3.73 -10.69 5.24
C ALA A 106 -4.32 -12.11 5.40
N GLU A 107 -5.30 -12.48 4.58
CA GLU A 107 -5.89 -13.83 4.50
C GLU A 107 -5.06 -14.83 3.65
N GLY A 108 -3.86 -14.44 3.20
CA GLY A 108 -2.91 -15.35 2.56
C GLY A 108 -2.90 -15.32 1.02
N TRP A 109 -3.66 -14.42 0.41
CA TRP A 109 -3.67 -14.22 -1.04
C TRP A 109 -2.54 -13.30 -1.51
N LEU A 110 -1.91 -13.61 -2.64
CA LEU A 110 -1.25 -12.60 -3.44
C LEU A 110 -2.35 -11.81 -4.17
N VAL A 111 -2.39 -10.49 -4.03
CA VAL A 111 -3.46 -9.68 -4.61
C VAL A 111 -2.89 -8.72 -5.63
N LEU A 112 -3.39 -8.76 -6.87
CA LEU A 112 -3.06 -7.82 -7.95
C LEU A 112 -4.22 -6.88 -8.22
#